data_AF-A0A0X8G5A3-F1
#
_entry.id   AF-A0A0X8G5A3-F1
#
_cell.length_a   1.000
_cell.length_b   1.000
_cell.length_c   1.000
_cell.angle_alpha   90.00
_cell.angle_beta   90.00
_cell.angle_gamma   90.00
#
_symmetry.space_group_name_H-M   'P 1'
#
loop_
_entity.id
_entity.type
_entity.pdbx_description
1 polymer ?
#
loop_
_entity_poly.entity_id
_entity_poly.type
_entity_poly.pdbx_seq_one_letter_code
_entity_poly.pdbx_strand_id
1 'polypeptide(L)'
;MKKGNLHKKTPMLSEELLKKNGFEIPENYFETIEDGVLAKLKTAKFPTKIKLNAFNTPEKYFDTVEDIIITKLKAEAIHGKRNTSIPEKYFDTLEESVLTKINDEAKVISLKRKLTKFIAPIAIAASLLLLFILKNDTPKITFNSLNSTEIEDWIYNGSVDIDALSIVSMYPEIELDSEILSTSISDNEVLEYLNEEDLDEILYKN
;
A
#
# COMPACT_ATOMS: atom_id res chain seq x y z
N MET A 1 -8.25 -26.36 30.10
CA MET A 1 -7.96 -24.91 29.92
C MET A 1 -7.31 -24.38 31.19
N LYS A 2 -6.02 -24.01 31.15
CA LYS A 2 -5.28 -23.51 32.32
C LYS A 2 -5.52 -22.00 32.49
N LYS A 3 -6.29 -21.59 33.49
CA LYS A 3 -6.56 -20.19 33.90
C LYS A 3 -5.46 -19.63 34.82
N GLY A 4 -4.19 -19.95 34.56
CA GLY A 4 -3.06 -19.40 35.30
C GLY A 4 -2.25 -18.51 34.39
N ASN A 5 -2.11 -17.22 34.72
CA ASN A 5 -1.23 -16.19 34.12
C ASN A 5 -1.90 -14.99 33.42
N LEU A 6 -3.20 -14.72 33.63
CA LEU A 6 -3.78 -13.46 33.14
C LEU A 6 -3.24 -12.23 33.91
N HIS A 7 -3.03 -12.38 35.23
CA HIS A 7 -2.56 -11.30 36.12
C HIS A 7 -1.11 -10.84 35.88
N LYS A 8 -0.31 -11.64 35.14
CA LYS A 8 1.08 -11.27 34.78
C LYS A 8 1.18 -10.51 33.47
N LYS A 9 0.14 -10.53 32.62
CA LYS A 9 0.09 -9.78 31.35
C LYS A 9 -0.47 -8.36 31.51
N THR A 10 -1.20 -8.08 32.59
CA THR A 10 -1.85 -6.79 32.87
C THR A 10 -0.89 -5.58 32.92
N PRO A 11 0.31 -5.63 33.54
CA PRO A 11 1.20 -4.47 33.54
C PRO A 11 1.88 -4.19 32.19
N MET A 12 1.97 -5.18 31.28
CA MET A 12 2.56 -4.98 29.96
C MET A 12 1.60 -4.28 28.98
N LEU A 13 0.28 -4.48 29.13
CA LEU A 13 -0.71 -3.77 28.31
C LEU A 13 -0.77 -2.28 28.65
N SER A 14 -0.56 -1.88 29.91
CA SER A 14 -0.57 -0.48 30.30
C SER A 14 0.62 0.31 29.75
N GLU A 15 1.80 -0.32 29.60
CA GLU A 15 2.96 0.32 28.98
C GLU A 15 2.81 0.47 27.45
N GLU A 16 2.15 -0.49 26.79
CA GLU A 16 1.96 -0.47 25.34
C GLU A 16 0.85 0.51 24.91
N LEU A 17 -0.19 0.69 25.74
CA LEU A 17 -1.27 1.68 25.52
C LEU A 17 -0.84 3.13 25.77
N LEU A 18 0.30 3.37 26.43
CA LEU A 18 0.88 4.72 26.53
C LEU A 18 1.70 5.10 25.29
N LYS A 19 2.03 4.15 24.41
CA LYS A 19 2.66 4.45 23.12
C LYS A 19 1.58 4.85 22.10
N LYS A 20 1.33 6.16 22.09
CA LYS A 20 0.68 6.90 21.01
C LYS A 20 -0.79 6.55 20.81
N ASN A 21 -1.61 7.03 21.73
CA ASN A 21 -3.03 7.22 21.48
C ASN A 21 -3.17 8.10 20.22
N GLY A 22 -3.69 7.56 19.12
CA GLY A 22 -3.90 8.29 17.86
C GLY A 22 -4.96 9.40 17.92
N PHE A 23 -5.27 9.87 19.14
CA PHE A 23 -6.27 10.89 19.44
C PHE A 23 -5.61 11.91 20.39
N GLU A 24 -4.65 12.67 19.87
CA GLU A 24 -4.17 13.89 20.54
C GLU A 24 -5.09 15.04 20.13
N ILE A 25 -5.66 15.72 21.12
CA ILE A 25 -6.43 16.94 20.91
C ILE A 25 -5.42 18.02 20.53
N PRO A 26 -5.53 18.67 19.36
CA PRO A 26 -4.64 19.75 18.98
C PRO A 26 -4.62 20.85 20.03
N GLU A 27 -3.45 21.44 20.23
CA GLU A 27 -3.28 22.62 21.08
C GLU A 27 -4.27 23.71 20.63
N ASN A 28 -4.99 24.30 21.59
CA ASN A 28 -6.01 25.34 21.36
C ASN A 28 -7.20 24.92 20.47
N TYR A 29 -7.46 23.62 20.29
CA TYR A 29 -8.66 23.15 19.59
C TYR A 29 -9.91 23.82 20.16
N PHE A 30 -10.18 23.64 21.46
CA PHE A 30 -11.38 24.17 22.11
C PHE A 30 -11.45 25.70 22.17
N GLU A 31 -10.30 26.38 22.17
CA GLU A 31 -10.25 27.85 22.17
C GLU A 31 -10.59 28.42 20.80
N THR A 32 -10.31 27.69 19.72
CA THR A 32 -10.45 28.18 18.34
C THR A 32 -11.69 27.64 17.61
N ILE A 33 -12.39 26.61 18.14
CA ILE A 33 -13.56 26.04 17.44
C ILE A 33 -14.65 27.08 17.22
N GLU A 34 -14.87 27.96 18.20
CA GLU A 34 -15.94 28.94 18.16
C GLU A 34 -15.73 29.92 17.00
N ASP A 35 -14.52 30.45 16.90
CA ASP A 35 -14.10 31.33 15.81
C ASP A 35 -14.16 30.63 14.46
N GLY A 36 -13.75 29.36 14.39
CA GLY A 36 -13.81 28.55 13.17
C GLY A 36 -15.24 28.31 12.68
N VAL A 37 -16.16 27.99 13.59
CA VAL A 37 -17.59 27.84 13.28
C VAL A 37 -18.18 29.18 12.85
N LEU A 38 -17.86 30.26 13.56
CA LEU A 38 -18.38 31.59 13.27
C LEU A 38 -17.88 32.11 11.91
N ALA A 39 -16.60 31.89 11.58
CA ALA A 39 -16.03 32.21 10.28
C ALA A 39 -16.70 31.40 9.16
N LYS A 40 -16.98 30.11 9.39
CA LYS A 40 -17.68 29.25 8.42
C LYS A 40 -19.13 29.69 8.21
N LEU A 41 -19.83 30.13 9.25
CA LEU A 41 -21.18 30.69 9.14
C LEU A 41 -21.19 32.04 8.41
N LYS A 42 -20.20 32.91 8.65
CA LYS A 42 -20.06 34.20 7.97
C LYS A 42 -19.70 34.07 6.48
N THR A 43 -18.93 33.05 6.12
CA THR A 43 -18.48 32.78 4.74
C THR A 43 -19.45 31.90 3.96
N ALA A 44 -20.25 31.08 4.65
CA ALA A 44 -21.36 30.37 4.04
C ALA A 44 -22.34 31.40 3.47
N LYS A 45 -22.40 31.46 2.14
CA LYS A 45 -23.43 32.21 1.40
C LYS A 45 -24.78 31.52 1.60
N PHE A 46 -25.34 31.62 2.80
CA PHE A 46 -26.73 31.28 3.02
C PHE A 46 -27.57 32.20 2.14
N PRO A 47 -28.55 31.69 1.38
CA PRO A 47 -29.47 32.55 0.64
C PRO A 47 -30.21 33.41 1.68
N THR A 48 -29.78 34.66 1.84
CA THR A 48 -30.36 35.66 2.76
C THR A 48 -31.77 36.09 2.37
N LYS A 49 -32.29 35.52 1.28
CA LYS A 49 -33.71 35.49 0.95
C LYS A 49 -34.14 34.04 0.79
N ILE A 50 -34.62 33.42 1.87
CA ILE A 50 -35.62 32.37 1.73
C ILE A 50 -36.78 33.06 0.99
N LYS A 51 -37.01 32.74 -0.29
CA LYS A 51 -38.27 33.12 -0.93
C LYS A 51 -39.34 32.46 -0.06
N LEU A 52 -40.16 33.25 0.63
CA LEU A 52 -41.30 32.80 1.45
C LEU A 52 -42.25 31.85 0.68
N ASN A 53 -42.10 31.79 -0.65
CA ASN A 53 -42.91 31.03 -1.60
C ASN A 53 -42.20 29.77 -2.15
N ALA A 54 -41.07 29.33 -1.57
CA ALA A 54 -40.36 28.14 -2.06
C ALA A 54 -41.10 26.82 -1.77
N PHE A 55 -42.07 26.84 -0.86
CA PHE A 55 -42.91 25.70 -0.49
C PHE A 55 -44.38 26.09 -0.58
N ASN A 56 -44.89 26.21 -1.81
CA ASN A 56 -46.32 26.37 -2.05
C ASN A 56 -46.92 25.05 -2.50
N THR A 57 -48.08 24.68 -1.94
CA THR A 57 -48.88 23.58 -2.48
C THR A 57 -49.54 24.01 -3.79
N PRO A 58 -49.80 23.06 -4.72
CA PRO A 58 -50.59 23.34 -5.92
C PRO A 58 -51.94 23.99 -5.57
N GLU A 59 -52.47 24.78 -6.50
CA GLU A 59 -53.81 25.34 -6.39
C GLU A 59 -54.83 24.20 -6.18
N LYS A 60 -55.76 24.36 -5.23
CA LYS A 60 -56.82 23.38 -4.90
C LYS A 60 -56.34 22.03 -4.36
N TYR A 61 -55.09 21.92 -3.89
CA TYR A 61 -54.59 20.71 -3.25
C TYR A 61 -55.48 20.28 -2.08
N PHE A 62 -55.75 21.19 -1.14
CA PHE A 62 -56.56 20.89 0.04
C PHE A 62 -58.05 20.73 -0.25
N ASP A 63 -58.54 21.30 -1.36
CA ASP A 63 -59.94 21.15 -1.77
C ASP A 63 -60.22 19.78 -2.41
N THR A 64 -59.20 19.13 -2.98
CA THR A 64 -59.37 17.90 -3.78
C THR A 64 -58.74 16.66 -3.16
N VAL A 65 -57.81 16.83 -2.21
CA VAL A 65 -57.06 15.70 -1.62
C VAL A 65 -57.97 14.69 -0.92
N GLU A 66 -59.02 15.16 -0.24
CA GLU A 66 -59.99 14.28 0.44
C GLU A 66 -60.75 13.41 -0.57
N ASP A 67 -61.33 14.04 -1.60
CA ASP A 67 -62.08 13.34 -2.64
C ASP A 67 -61.22 12.34 -3.41
N ILE A 68 -59.97 12.70 -3.71
CA ILE A 68 -59.00 11.80 -4.37
C ILE A 68 -58.71 10.59 -3.49
N ILE A 69 -58.47 10.78 -2.19
CA ILE A 69 -58.21 9.69 -1.24
C ILE A 69 -59.43 8.78 -1.14
N ILE A 70 -60.62 9.34 -0.92
CA ILE A 70 -61.87 8.57 -0.80
C ILE A 70 -62.15 7.77 -2.07
N THR A 71 -61.97 8.40 -3.24
CA THR A 71 -62.17 7.73 -4.53
C THR A 71 -61.19 6.59 -4.73
N LYS A 72 -59.92 6.79 -4.38
CA LYS A 72 -58.89 5.76 -4.45
C LYS A 72 -59.19 4.58 -3.52
N LEU A 73 -59.60 4.85 -2.29
CA LEU A 73 -59.99 3.81 -1.33
C LEU A 73 -61.21 3.01 -1.79
N LYS A 74 -62.23 3.68 -2.34
CA LYS A 74 -63.41 3.02 -2.92
C LYS A 74 -63.04 2.16 -4.13
N ALA A 75 -62.21 2.67 -5.04
CA ALA A 75 -61.72 1.92 -6.18
C ALA A 75 -60.89 0.70 -5.75
N GLU A 76 -60.06 0.85 -4.72
CA GLU A 76 -59.26 -0.24 -4.15
C GLU A 76 -60.13 -1.29 -3.42
N ALA A 77 -61.23 -0.89 -2.79
CA ALA A 77 -62.20 -1.82 -2.21
C ALA A 77 -62.98 -2.62 -3.27
N ILE A 78 -63.22 -2.02 -4.45
CA ILE A 78 -63.96 -2.66 -5.55
C ILE A 78 -63.05 -3.57 -6.39
N HIS A 79 -61.82 -3.16 -6.65
CA HIS A 79 -60.88 -3.89 -7.51
C HIS A 79 -59.86 -4.75 -6.73
N GLY A 80 -59.65 -4.46 -5.45
CA GLY A 80 -58.79 -5.24 -4.59
C GLY A 80 -59.50 -6.49 -4.13
N LYS A 81 -59.27 -7.63 -4.81
CA LYS A 81 -59.21 -8.92 -4.12
C LYS A 81 -58.05 -8.89 -3.14
N ARG A 82 -58.15 -8.08 -2.08
CA ARG A 82 -57.37 -8.31 -0.88
C ARG A 82 -58.11 -9.41 -0.16
N ASN A 83 -57.60 -10.62 -0.32
CA ASN A 83 -57.70 -11.72 0.61
C ASN A 83 -57.15 -11.25 1.97
N THR A 84 -57.89 -10.37 2.63
CA THR A 84 -57.72 -9.96 4.03
C THR A 84 -58.16 -11.06 4.99
N SER A 85 -58.71 -12.16 4.45
CA SER A 85 -58.95 -13.37 5.21
C SER A 85 -57.61 -14.04 5.50
N ILE A 86 -57.34 -14.21 6.79
CA ILE A 86 -56.27 -15.06 7.28
C ILE A 86 -56.49 -16.46 6.68
N PRO A 87 -55.44 -17.14 6.17
CA PRO A 87 -55.56 -18.51 5.70
C PRO A 87 -56.18 -19.41 6.76
N GLU A 88 -57.04 -20.33 6.31
CA GLU A 88 -57.62 -21.33 7.20
C GLU A 88 -56.48 -22.08 7.91
N LYS A 89 -56.56 -22.21 9.24
CA LYS A 89 -55.55 -22.88 10.10
C LYS A 89 -54.18 -22.18 10.20
N TYR A 90 -54.08 -20.89 9.89
CA TYR A 90 -52.84 -20.12 10.08
C TYR A 90 -52.29 -20.28 11.50
N PHE A 91 -53.11 -20.02 12.53
CA PHE A 91 -52.66 -20.12 13.92
C PHE A 91 -52.44 -21.56 14.39
N ASP A 92 -53.15 -22.53 13.82
CA ASP A 92 -52.99 -23.95 14.17
C ASP A 92 -51.65 -24.52 13.65
N THR A 93 -51.19 -24.04 12.49
CA THR A 93 -49.94 -24.51 11.85
C THR A 93 -48.73 -23.63 12.15
N LEU A 94 -48.94 -22.44 12.71
CA LEU A 94 -47.88 -21.45 12.94
C LEU A 94 -46.81 -22.00 13.88
N GLU A 95 -47.20 -22.59 15.00
CA GLU A 95 -46.27 -23.14 15.98
C GLU A 95 -45.40 -24.26 15.37
N GLU A 96 -46.02 -25.22 14.68
CA GLU A 96 -45.32 -26.32 14.00
C GLU A 96 -44.35 -25.81 12.92
N SER A 97 -44.78 -24.84 12.12
CA SER A 97 -43.95 -24.24 11.06
C SER A 97 -42.75 -23.45 11.61
N VAL A 98 -42.88 -22.85 12.80
CA VAL A 98 -41.77 -22.17 13.48
C VAL A 98 -40.83 -23.19 14.09
N LEU A 99 -41.36 -24.20 14.79
CA LEU A 99 -40.57 -25.25 15.45
C LEU A 99 -39.73 -26.06 14.44
N THR A 100 -40.31 -26.43 13.30
CA THR A 100 -39.58 -27.12 12.22
C THR A 100 -38.42 -26.29 11.68
N LYS A 101 -38.60 -24.96 11.57
CA LYS A 101 -37.60 -24.06 10.99
C LYS A 101 -36.46 -23.71 11.94
N ILE A 102 -36.69 -23.76 13.25
CA ILE A 102 -35.66 -23.53 14.27
C ILE A 102 -34.91 -24.81 14.65
N ASN A 103 -35.53 -25.98 14.47
CA ASN A 103 -34.94 -27.27 14.84
C ASN A 103 -34.18 -27.94 13.68
N ASP A 104 -34.15 -27.30 12.51
CA ASP A 104 -33.27 -27.70 11.41
C ASP A 104 -31.81 -27.52 11.87
N GLU A 105 -31.14 -28.64 12.11
CA GLU A 105 -29.73 -28.68 12.45
C GLU A 105 -28.93 -27.96 11.35
N ALA A 106 -28.24 -26.88 11.73
CA ALA A 106 -27.45 -26.10 10.79
C ALA A 106 -26.52 -27.03 10.01
N LYS A 107 -26.59 -26.96 8.67
CA LYS A 107 -25.80 -27.81 7.76
C LYS A 107 -24.30 -27.66 8.03
N VAL A 108 -23.76 -28.50 8.92
CA VAL A 108 -22.34 -28.51 9.29
C VAL A 108 -21.54 -29.11 8.15
N ILE A 109 -20.86 -28.26 7.39
CA ILE A 109 -19.86 -28.71 6.42
C ILE A 109 -18.53 -28.93 7.12
N SER A 110 -17.95 -30.13 6.99
CA SER A 110 -16.65 -30.43 7.58
C SER A 110 -15.53 -29.67 6.85
N LEU A 111 -14.94 -28.67 7.53
CA LEU A 111 -13.89 -27.79 6.98
C LEU A 111 -12.66 -28.57 6.51
N LYS A 112 -12.34 -29.68 7.17
CA LYS A 112 -11.16 -30.51 6.91
C LYS A 112 -11.11 -31.08 5.48
N ARG A 113 -12.26 -31.31 4.83
CA ARG A 113 -12.32 -31.98 3.52
C ARG A 113 -12.03 -31.05 2.33
N LYS A 114 -12.34 -29.76 2.46
CA LYS A 114 -12.02 -28.77 1.41
C LYS A 114 -10.59 -28.30 1.51
N LEU A 115 -10.10 -28.05 2.74
CA LEU A 115 -8.78 -27.48 2.96
C LEU A 115 -7.65 -28.38 2.43
N THR A 116 -7.73 -29.69 2.65
CA THR A 116 -6.70 -30.64 2.18
C THR A 116 -6.60 -30.72 0.66
N LYS A 117 -7.71 -30.59 -0.07
CA LYS A 117 -7.70 -30.64 -1.54
C LYS A 117 -7.07 -29.39 -2.17
N PHE A 118 -7.23 -28.22 -1.55
CA PHE A 118 -6.66 -26.97 -2.06
C PHE A 118 -5.21 -26.76 -1.61
N ILE A 119 -4.85 -27.14 -0.39
CA ILE A 119 -3.49 -26.93 0.15
C ILE A 119 -2.50 -28.02 -0.27
N ALA A 120 -2.94 -29.25 -0.54
CA ALA A 120 -2.03 -30.32 -0.97
C ALA A 120 -1.14 -29.95 -2.16
N PRO A 121 -1.66 -29.46 -3.32
CA PRO A 121 -0.81 -29.10 -4.45
C PRO A 121 0.12 -27.90 -4.14
N ILE A 122 -0.35 -26.94 -3.34
CA ILE A 122 0.44 -25.76 -2.93
C ILE A 122 1.61 -26.17 -2.04
N ALA A 123 1.37 -27.05 -1.07
CA ALA A 123 2.41 -27.54 -0.16
C ALA A 123 3.46 -28.37 -0.91
N ILE A 124 3.05 -29.17 -1.90
CA ILE A 124 3.98 -29.93 -2.75
C ILE A 124 4.85 -28.98 -3.57
N ALA A 125 4.26 -27.99 -4.25
CA ALA A 125 5.00 -27.01 -5.03
C ALA A 125 5.97 -26.18 -4.15
N ALA A 126 5.51 -25.72 -2.98
CA ALA A 126 6.35 -25.00 -2.02
C ALA A 126 7.50 -25.86 -1.49
N SER A 127 7.29 -27.15 -1.26
CA SER A 127 8.33 -28.08 -0.82
C SER A 127 9.38 -28.31 -1.90
N LEU A 128 8.97 -28.42 -3.16
CA LEU A 128 9.89 -28.52 -4.29
C LEU A 128 10.70 -27.23 -4.49
N LEU A 129 10.03 -26.08 -4.38
CA LEU A 129 10.69 -24.77 -4.46
C LEU A 129 11.69 -24.58 -3.31
N LEU A 130 11.32 -24.98 -2.09
CA LEU A 130 12.21 -24.97 -0.93
C LEU A 130 13.43 -25.88 -1.16
N LEU A 131 13.24 -27.10 -1.66
CA LEU A 131 14.34 -28.01 -2.00
C LEU A 131 15.27 -27.45 -3.07
N PHE A 132 14.72 -26.74 -4.07
CA PHE A 132 15.52 -26.09 -5.10
C PHE A 132 16.36 -24.94 -4.53
N ILE A 133 15.79 -24.12 -3.64
CA ILE A 133 16.51 -23.05 -2.95
C ILE A 133 17.61 -23.61 -2.03
N LEU A 134 17.31 -24.68 -1.28
CA LEU A 134 18.29 -25.29 -0.36
C LEU A 134 19.42 -26.01 -1.09
N LYS A 135 19.20 -26.48 -2.32
CA LYS A 135 20.21 -27.16 -3.14
C LYS A 135 21.04 -26.18 -4.00
N ASN A 136 20.98 -24.89 -3.70
CA ASN A 136 21.78 -23.89 -4.40
C ASN A 136 23.17 -23.81 -3.77
N ASP A 137 24.10 -24.63 -4.25
CA ASP A 137 25.53 -24.43 -4.03
C ASP A 137 25.94 -23.18 -4.81
N THR A 138 25.75 -22.00 -4.23
CA THR A 138 26.25 -20.75 -4.82
C THR A 138 27.77 -20.87 -4.90
N PRO A 139 28.39 -20.75 -6.10
CA PRO A 139 29.83 -20.75 -6.20
C PRO A 139 30.36 -19.61 -5.31
N LYS A 140 31.33 -19.92 -4.45
CA LYS A 140 31.97 -18.92 -3.60
C LYS A 140 32.74 -17.95 -4.50
N ILE A 141 32.13 -16.80 -4.82
CA ILE A 141 32.78 -15.71 -5.55
C ILE A 141 34.00 -15.30 -4.73
N THR A 142 35.18 -15.50 -5.29
CA THR A 142 36.48 -15.18 -4.68
C THR A 142 37.27 -14.39 -5.71
N PHE A 143 38.17 -13.49 -5.31
CA PHE A 143 38.98 -12.70 -6.25
C PHE A 143 39.74 -13.56 -7.29
N ASN A 144 40.08 -14.80 -6.95
CA ASN A 144 40.70 -15.76 -7.86
C ASN A 144 39.81 -16.23 -9.02
N SER A 145 38.51 -15.95 -8.99
CA SER A 145 37.58 -16.29 -10.08
C SER A 145 37.40 -15.17 -11.11
N LEU A 146 38.03 -14.01 -10.90
CA LEU A 146 37.98 -12.90 -11.85
C LEU A 146 39.00 -13.14 -12.95
N ASN A 147 38.56 -13.03 -14.21
CA ASN A 147 39.48 -13.05 -15.34
C ASN A 147 40.11 -11.66 -15.54
N SER A 148 41.34 -11.60 -16.06
CA SER A 148 42.01 -10.32 -16.35
C SER A 148 41.20 -9.47 -17.33
N THR A 149 40.53 -10.10 -18.30
CA THR A 149 39.63 -9.43 -19.25
C THR A 149 38.44 -8.78 -18.56
N GLU A 150 37.87 -9.40 -17.52
CA GLU A 150 36.73 -8.82 -16.79
C GLU A 150 37.15 -7.61 -15.96
N ILE A 151 38.36 -7.65 -15.38
CA ILE A 151 38.95 -6.52 -14.65
C ILE A 151 39.23 -5.37 -15.62
N GLU A 152 39.77 -5.68 -16.80
CA GLU A 152 40.06 -4.71 -17.85
C GLU A 152 38.78 -4.05 -18.38
N ASP A 153 37.74 -4.83 -18.68
CA ASP A 153 36.42 -4.32 -19.06
C ASP A 153 35.80 -3.43 -17.97
N TRP A 154 35.97 -3.78 -16.70
CA TRP A 154 35.47 -2.99 -15.57
C TRP A 154 36.16 -1.62 -15.48
N ILE A 155 37.47 -1.56 -15.75
CA ILE A 155 38.24 -0.32 -15.77
C ILE A 155 37.87 0.53 -17.00
N TYR A 156 37.86 -0.04 -18.20
CA TYR A 156 37.58 0.71 -19.43
C TYR A 156 36.15 1.25 -19.52
N ASN A 157 35.18 0.54 -18.95
CA ASN A 157 33.79 0.99 -18.91
C ASN A 157 33.56 2.13 -17.89
N GLY A 158 34.64 2.70 -17.31
CA GLY A 158 34.56 3.84 -16.40
C GLY A 158 33.91 3.49 -15.06
N SER A 159 33.94 2.22 -14.66
CA SER A 159 33.42 1.80 -13.35
C SER A 159 34.38 2.09 -12.20
N VAL A 160 35.59 2.59 -12.53
CA VAL A 160 36.62 3.02 -11.57
C VAL A 160 37.09 4.41 -11.97
N ASP A 161 36.97 5.35 -11.04
CA ASP A 161 37.55 6.69 -11.18
C ASP A 161 38.95 6.65 -10.55
N ILE A 162 39.96 6.32 -11.35
CA ILE A 162 41.35 6.26 -10.89
C ILE A 162 42.01 7.59 -11.25
N ASP A 163 42.01 8.52 -10.29
CA ASP A 163 42.81 9.73 -10.41
C ASP A 163 44.25 9.52 -9.91
N ALA A 164 45.17 10.37 -10.37
CA ALA A 164 46.59 10.26 -10.03
C ALA A 164 46.86 10.42 -8.52
N LEU A 165 46.09 11.26 -7.81
CA LEU A 165 46.23 11.40 -6.35
C LEU A 165 45.75 10.15 -5.61
N SER A 166 44.71 9.49 -6.11
CA SER A 166 44.19 8.24 -5.56
C SER A 166 45.25 7.13 -5.65
N ILE A 167 45.98 7.02 -6.77
CA ILE A 167 47.11 6.06 -6.91
C ILE A 167 48.24 6.40 -5.92
N VAL A 168 48.64 7.67 -5.83
CA VAL A 168 49.72 8.13 -4.93
C VAL A 168 49.38 7.86 -3.47
N SER A 169 48.11 8.02 -3.08
CA SER A 169 47.65 7.76 -1.72
C SER A 169 47.66 6.28 -1.33
N MET A 170 47.57 5.38 -2.32
CA MET A 170 47.54 3.93 -2.10
C MET A 170 48.95 3.35 -1.88
N TYR A 171 49.98 4.04 -2.36
CA TYR A 171 51.38 3.66 -2.22
C TYR A 171 52.22 4.78 -1.61
N PRO A 172 51.95 5.19 -0.36
CA PRO A 172 52.62 6.32 0.28
C PRO A 172 54.11 6.06 0.56
N GLU A 173 54.55 4.80 0.49
CA GLU A 173 55.93 4.37 0.72
C GLU A 173 56.78 4.33 -0.56
N ILE A 174 56.16 4.49 -1.74
CA ILE A 174 56.91 4.62 -2.99
C ILE A 174 57.36 6.08 -3.09
N GLU A 175 58.59 6.35 -2.65
CA GLU A 175 59.28 7.58 -3.02
C GLU A 175 59.58 7.51 -4.51
N LEU A 176 58.93 8.39 -5.29
CA LEU A 176 59.28 8.58 -6.69
C LEU A 176 60.71 9.10 -6.74
N ASP A 177 61.61 8.30 -7.29
CA ASP A 177 63.00 8.71 -7.44
C ASP A 177 63.06 9.94 -8.36
N SER A 178 63.48 11.06 -7.78
CA SER A 178 63.65 12.32 -8.51
C SER A 178 64.66 12.19 -9.65
N GLU A 179 65.49 11.14 -9.65
CA GLU A 179 66.44 10.86 -10.72
C GLU A 179 65.72 10.60 -12.06
N ILE A 180 64.55 9.95 -12.05
CA ILE A 180 63.72 9.70 -13.25
C ILE A 180 63.11 11.00 -13.80
N LEU A 181 62.74 11.94 -12.91
CA LEU A 181 62.26 13.28 -13.28
C LEU A 181 63.40 14.20 -13.76
N SER A 182 64.65 13.86 -13.44
CA SER A 182 65.84 14.63 -13.77
C SER A 182 66.57 14.18 -15.03
N THR A 183 66.13 13.06 -15.65
CA THR A 183 66.48 12.78 -17.06
C THR A 183 65.88 13.90 -17.89
N SER A 184 66.69 14.92 -18.16
CA SER A 184 66.38 15.91 -19.16
C SER A 184 66.33 15.19 -20.50
N ILE A 185 65.13 14.91 -20.99
CA ILE A 185 64.95 14.54 -22.39
C ILE A 185 65.55 15.68 -23.21
N SER A 186 66.47 15.35 -24.11
CA SER A 186 67.10 16.37 -24.94
C SER A 186 66.08 16.92 -25.95
N ASP A 187 66.21 18.20 -26.32
CA ASP A 187 65.35 18.81 -27.33
C ASP A 187 65.32 18.00 -28.65
N ASN A 188 66.42 17.30 -28.96
CA ASN A 188 66.50 16.44 -30.14
C ASN A 188 65.64 15.18 -30.02
N GLU A 189 65.59 14.54 -28.85
CA GLU A 189 64.72 13.39 -28.60
C GLU A 189 63.24 13.79 -28.60
N VAL A 190 62.90 14.97 -28.07
CA VAL A 190 61.54 15.52 -28.17
C VAL A 190 61.17 15.77 -29.64
N LEU A 191 62.08 16.35 -30.42
CA LEU A 191 61.85 16.63 -31.84
C LEU A 191 61.75 15.36 -32.68
N GLU A 192 62.52 14.31 -32.36
CA GLU A 192 62.45 13.02 -33.04
C GLU A 192 61.10 12.34 -32.76
N TYR A 193 60.66 12.31 -31.50
CA TYR A 193 59.35 11.80 -31.12
C TYR A 193 58.19 12.55 -31.81
N LEU A 194 58.24 13.89 -31.83
CA LEU A 194 57.22 14.71 -32.50
C LEU A 194 57.20 14.58 -34.02
N ASN A 195 58.27 14.08 -34.63
CA ASN A 195 58.33 13.84 -36.08
C ASN A 195 57.92 12.40 -36.43
N GLU A 196 58.10 11.44 -35.53
CA GLU A 196 57.67 10.04 -35.73
C GLU A 196 56.17 9.87 -35.50
N GLU A 197 55.57 10.63 -34.58
CA GLU A 197 54.13 10.60 -34.31
C GLU A 197 53.36 11.56 -35.24
N ASP A 198 52.21 11.11 -35.75
CA ASP A 198 51.33 11.96 -36.55
C ASP A 198 50.67 13.01 -35.64
N LEU A 199 51.17 14.24 -35.69
CA LEU A 199 50.73 15.34 -34.83
C LEU A 199 49.22 15.63 -34.95
N ASP A 200 48.60 15.24 -36.06
CA ASP A 200 47.17 15.34 -36.26
C ASP A 200 46.40 14.40 -35.30
N GLU A 201 46.93 13.22 -34.95
CA GLU A 201 46.29 12.27 -34.04
C GLU A 201 46.27 12.77 -32.57
N ILE A 202 47.31 13.50 -32.16
CA ILE A 202 47.45 14.05 -30.80
C ILE A 202 46.46 15.19 -30.55
N LEU A 203 46.15 15.99 -31.57
CA LEU A 203 45.20 17.11 -31.49
C LEU A 203 43.74 16.67 -31.34
N TYR A 204 43.39 15.47 -31.76
CA TYR A 204 42.02 14.93 -31.66
C TYR A 204 41.77 14.10 -30.39
N LYS A 205 42.81 13.77 -29.62
CA LYS A 205 42.71 12.84 -28.47
C LYS A 205 42.76 13.53 -27.09
N ASN A 206 42.68 14.86 -27.05
CA ASN A 206 42.44 15.66 -25.84
C ASN A 206 41.06 16.32 -25.88
#